data_AF-A0A355FSU0-F1
#
_entry.id   AF-A0A355FSU0-F1
#
_cell.length_a   1.000
_cell.length_b   1.000
_cell.length_c   1.000
_cell.angle_alpha   90.00
_cell.angle_beta   90.00
_cell.angle_gamma   90.00
#
_symmetry.space_group_name_H-M   'P 1'
#
loop_
_entity.id
_entity.type
_entity.pdbx_description
1 polymer ?
#
loop_
_entity_poly.entity_id
_entity_poly.type
_entity_poly.pdbx_seq_one_letter_code
_entity_poly.pdbx_strand_id
1 'polypeptide(L)'
;MHYTPEHPLRIGVLREGKTPPDQRVPLTPDQCVLLLEGYPQLKIVIQSSHVRRIRDAEYSAAGLEVRDDVSDCDVLIGVKEVNIEDLIPDKTYLFFSHTHKLQPYNAGLLAAV
;
A
#
# COMPACT_ATOMS: atom_id res chain seq x y z
N MET A 1 12.02 -15.91 -4.61
CA MET A 1 11.57 -15.29 -5.86
C MET A 1 12.66 -14.35 -6.34
N HIS A 2 13.03 -14.42 -7.62
CA HIS A 2 13.92 -13.43 -8.24
C HIS A 2 13.06 -12.54 -9.13
N TYR A 3 12.93 -11.26 -8.78
CA TYR A 3 12.19 -10.29 -9.59
C TYR A 3 13.06 -9.83 -10.75
N THR A 4 12.46 -9.72 -11.93
CA THR A 4 13.11 -9.22 -13.15
C THR A 4 12.29 -8.10 -13.77
N PRO A 5 12.81 -7.30 -14.71
CA PRO A 5 12.00 -6.32 -15.42
C PRO A 5 10.77 -6.91 -16.14
N GLU A 6 10.87 -8.16 -16.61
CA GLU A 6 9.78 -8.91 -17.27
C GLU A 6 8.77 -9.49 -16.26
N HIS A 7 9.23 -9.80 -15.05
CA HIS A 7 8.43 -10.31 -13.94
C HIS A 7 8.69 -9.44 -12.70
N PRO A 8 8.20 -8.19 -12.70
CA PRO A 8 8.55 -7.22 -11.68
C PRO A 8 7.82 -7.51 -10.37
N LEU A 9 8.44 -7.12 -9.25
CA LEU A 9 7.73 -6.98 -7.98
C LEU A 9 6.73 -5.83 -8.11
N ARG A 10 5.46 -6.07 -7.80
CA ARG A 10 4.40 -5.05 -7.79
C ARG A 10 4.05 -4.66 -6.36
N ILE A 11 4.26 -3.40 -6.04
CA ILE A 11 3.85 -2.80 -4.77
C ILE A 11 2.59 -1.96 -4.99
N GLY A 12 1.53 -2.24 -4.24
CA GLY A 12 0.32 -1.44 -4.19
C GLY A 12 0.30 -0.52 -2.97
N VAL A 13 0.17 0.79 -3.17
CA VAL A 13 -0.04 1.77 -2.07
C VAL A 13 -1.54 1.84 -1.76
N LEU A 14 -1.95 1.26 -0.63
CA LEU A 14 -3.35 1.15 -0.22
C LEU A 14 -3.97 2.50 0.14
N ARG A 15 -5.26 2.65 -0.15
CA ARG A 15 -6.10 3.74 0.35
C ARG A 15 -6.24 3.66 1.87
N GLU A 16 -6.36 4.81 2.50
CA GLU A 16 -6.42 4.91 3.95
C GLU A 16 -7.84 4.63 4.47
N GLY A 17 -8.01 3.54 5.21
CA GLY A 17 -9.32 3.11 5.73
C GLY A 17 -9.62 3.48 7.19
N LYS A 18 -8.60 3.89 7.97
CA LYS A 18 -8.75 4.14 9.41
C LYS A 18 -9.56 5.41 9.70
N THR A 19 -10.43 5.34 10.71
CA THR A 19 -11.12 6.49 11.31
C THR A 19 -10.61 6.75 12.74
N PRO A 20 -10.27 8.00 13.14
CA PRO A 20 -10.29 9.22 12.32
C PRO A 20 -9.28 9.17 11.17
N PRO A 21 -9.51 9.92 10.07
CA PRO A 21 -8.70 9.82 8.87
C PRO A 21 -7.21 10.10 9.14
N ASP A 22 -6.35 9.15 8.76
CA ASP A 22 -4.90 9.38 8.66
C ASP A 22 -4.59 9.86 7.25
N GLN A 23 -4.14 11.11 7.11
CA GLN A 23 -3.89 11.70 5.79
C GLN A 23 -2.47 11.45 5.27
N ARG A 24 -1.64 10.71 6.01
CA ARG A 24 -0.26 10.39 5.60
C ARG A 24 -0.27 9.25 4.61
N VAL A 25 0.79 9.19 3.81
CA VAL A 25 1.04 8.13 2.84
C VAL A 25 2.31 7.36 3.21
N PRO A 26 2.44 6.07 2.86
CA PRO A 26 3.66 5.31 3.12
C PRO A 26 4.79 5.68 2.15
N LEU A 27 4.45 6.16 0.94
CA LEU A 27 5.38 6.65 -0.08
C LEU A 27 4.85 7.93 -0.73
N THR A 28 5.67 8.96 -0.80
CA THR A 28 5.40 10.17 -1.59
C THR A 28 5.68 9.93 -3.08
N PRO A 29 5.14 10.75 -4.00
CA PRO A 29 5.44 10.63 -5.43
C PRO A 29 6.94 10.62 -5.73
N ASP A 30 7.71 11.54 -5.14
CA ASP A 30 9.16 11.62 -5.32
C ASP A 30 9.88 10.35 -4.84
N GLN A 31 9.43 9.76 -3.72
CA GLN A 31 9.98 8.50 -3.23
C GLN A 31 9.66 7.34 -4.17
N CYS A 32 8.46 7.30 -4.74
CA CYS A 32 8.10 6.30 -5.74
C CYS A 32 8.99 6.41 -6.98
N VAL A 33 9.21 7.63 -7.50
CA VAL A 33 10.11 7.85 -8.65
C VAL A 33 11.52 7.38 -8.32
N LEU A 34 12.08 7.79 -7.18
CA LEU A 34 13.41 7.38 -6.74
C LEU A 34 13.55 5.84 -6.67
N LEU A 35 12.52 5.14 -6.17
CA LEU A 35 12.52 3.68 -6.11
C LEU A 35 12.46 3.05 -7.51
N LEU A 36 11.63 3.58 -8.40
CA LEU A 36 11.51 3.05 -9.77
C LEU A 36 12.79 3.28 -10.59
N GLU A 37 13.52 4.37 -10.35
CA GLU A 37 14.83 4.63 -10.95
C GLU A 37 15.92 3.68 -10.44
N GLY A 38 15.92 3.39 -9.13
CA GLY A 38 16.91 2.53 -8.50
C GLY A 38 16.67 1.02 -8.69
N TYR A 39 15.44 0.62 -8.98
CA TYR A 39 15.02 -0.78 -9.05
C TYR A 39 14.18 -1.04 -10.31
N PRO A 40 14.81 -1.33 -11.47
CA PRO A 40 14.10 -1.57 -12.73
C PRO A 40 13.10 -2.74 -12.70
N GLN A 41 13.28 -3.68 -11.78
CA GLN A 41 12.40 -4.81 -11.52
C GLN A 41 11.25 -4.49 -10.54
N LEU A 42 11.02 -3.21 -10.23
CA LEU A 42 9.94 -2.74 -9.36
C LEU A 42 8.84 -2.03 -10.17
N LYS A 43 7.59 -2.26 -9.79
CA LYS A 43 6.43 -1.48 -10.20
C LYS A 43 5.69 -1.02 -8.97
N ILE A 44 5.22 0.23 -8.99
CA ILE A 44 4.42 0.81 -7.92
C ILE A 44 3.08 1.25 -8.52
N VAL A 45 2.00 0.80 -7.90
CA VAL A 45 0.62 1.14 -8.24
C VAL A 45 0.01 1.88 -7.05
N ILE A 46 -0.65 2.99 -7.32
CA ILE A 46 -1.27 3.82 -6.29
C ILE A 46 -2.77 3.53 -6.28
N GLN A 47 -3.30 3.09 -5.14
CA GLN A 47 -4.73 2.99 -4.98
C GLN A 47 -5.34 4.39 -4.83
N SER A 48 -6.37 4.72 -5.62
CA SER A 48 -7.08 6.01 -5.52
C SER A 48 -7.63 6.24 -4.11
N SER A 49 -7.51 7.47 -3.60
CA SER A 49 -7.95 7.84 -2.25
C SER A 49 -8.43 9.29 -2.18
N HIS A 50 -9.55 9.51 -1.50
CA HIS A 50 -10.08 10.84 -1.16
C HIS A 50 -9.64 11.35 0.23
N VAL A 51 -8.86 10.55 0.97
CA VAL A 51 -8.52 10.79 2.37
C VAL A 51 -7.13 11.41 2.53
N ARG A 52 -6.15 10.87 1.82
CA ARG A 52 -4.74 11.30 1.93
C ARG A 52 -4.51 12.73 1.51
N ARG A 53 -3.44 13.32 2.07
CA ARG A 53 -3.03 14.70 1.79
C ARG A 53 -2.50 14.88 0.36
N ILE A 54 -1.83 13.86 -0.18
CA ILE A 54 -1.26 13.86 -1.53
C ILE A 54 -2.30 13.28 -2.48
N ARG A 55 -2.78 14.10 -3.41
CA ARG A 55 -3.88 13.73 -4.30
C ARG A 55 -3.41 12.78 -5.41
N ASP A 56 -4.34 12.01 -5.95
CA ASP A 56 -4.12 11.15 -7.11
C ASP A 56 -3.45 11.88 -8.28
N ALA A 57 -3.85 13.12 -8.55
CA ALA A 57 -3.28 13.94 -9.61
C ALA A 57 -1.77 14.20 -9.43
N GLU A 58 -1.27 14.25 -8.18
CA GLU A 58 0.16 14.43 -7.90
C GLU A 58 0.95 13.16 -8.21
N TYR A 59 0.39 11.98 -7.93
CA TYR A 59 0.97 10.71 -8.35
C TYR A 59 0.96 10.54 -9.87
N SER A 60 -0.16 10.82 -10.53
CA SER A 60 -0.26 10.75 -11.99
C SER A 60 0.69 11.74 -12.69
N ALA A 61 0.86 12.96 -12.15
CA ALA A 61 1.82 13.94 -12.67
C ALA A 61 3.28 13.46 -12.56
N ALA A 62 3.59 12.62 -11.58
CA ALA A 62 4.89 11.95 -11.45
C ALA A 62 5.02 10.69 -12.34
N GLY A 63 4.04 10.39 -13.20
CA GLY A 63 4.04 9.22 -14.08
C GLY A 63 3.66 7.91 -13.40
N LEU A 64 3.08 7.96 -12.19
CA LEU A 64 2.67 6.77 -11.44
C LEU A 64 1.26 6.33 -11.85
N GLU A 65 1.06 5.02 -11.93
CA GLU A 65 -0.24 4.42 -12.21
C GLU A 65 -1.16 4.58 -11.00
N VAL A 66 -2.32 5.20 -11.20
CA VAL A 66 -3.37 5.35 -10.18
C VAL A 66 -4.61 4.57 -10.63
N ARG A 67 -5.12 3.67 -9.78
CA ARG A 67 -6.35 2.89 -10.04
C ARG A 67 -7.04 2.46 -8.74
N ASP A 68 -8.26 1.95 -8.84
CA ASP A 68 -9.01 1.53 -7.65
C ASP A 68 -8.63 0.14 -7.12
N ASP A 69 -8.34 -0.79 -8.03
CA ASP A 69 -8.00 -2.17 -7.73
C ASP A 69 -6.47 -2.37 -7.72
N VAL A 70 -5.97 -2.95 -6.64
CA VAL A 70 -4.55 -3.29 -6.44
C VAL A 70 -4.36 -4.76 -6.08
N SER A 71 -5.39 -5.60 -6.28
CA SER A 71 -5.40 -7.01 -5.89
C SER A 71 -4.36 -7.86 -6.64
N ASP A 72 -3.90 -7.42 -7.80
CA ASP A 72 -2.83 -8.02 -8.60
C ASP A 72 -1.41 -7.61 -8.17
N CYS A 73 -1.26 -6.73 -7.17
CA CYS A 73 0.05 -6.42 -6.59
C CYS A 73 0.51 -7.55 -5.66
N ASP A 74 1.83 -7.80 -5.60
CA ASP A 74 2.42 -8.84 -4.75
C ASP A 74 2.43 -8.41 -3.28
N VAL A 75 2.73 -7.14 -3.04
CA VAL A 75 2.84 -6.54 -1.71
C VAL A 75 1.95 -5.30 -1.63
N LEU A 76 1.12 -5.22 -0.59
CA LEU A 76 0.28 -4.08 -0.30
C LEU A 76 0.82 -3.30 0.90
N ILE A 77 1.04 -2.00 0.72
CA ILE A 77 1.64 -1.15 1.76
C ILE A 77 0.68 -0.04 2.18
N GLY A 78 0.63 0.22 3.48
CA GLY A 78 -0.22 1.25 4.08
C GLY A 78 0.39 1.84 5.36
N VAL A 79 -0.15 2.95 5.84
CA VAL A 79 0.33 3.56 7.09
C VAL A 79 -0.29 2.89 8.32
N LYS A 80 -1.58 2.61 8.30
CA LYS A 80 -2.32 2.10 9.46
C LYS A 80 -2.95 0.74 9.17
N GLU A 81 -3.65 0.21 10.16
CA GLU A 81 -4.37 -1.04 10.05
C GLU A 81 -5.31 -1.02 8.82
N VAL A 82 -5.38 -2.15 8.13
CA VAL A 82 -6.36 -2.39 7.07
C VAL A 82 -7.63 -2.95 7.72
N ASN A 83 -8.81 -2.56 7.24
CA ASN A 83 -10.06 -3.12 7.76
C ASN A 83 -10.13 -4.61 7.40
N ILE A 84 -10.74 -5.43 8.25
CA ILE A 84 -10.74 -6.89 8.08
C ILE A 84 -11.46 -7.27 6.78
N GLU A 85 -12.53 -6.57 6.44
CA GLU A 85 -13.30 -6.71 5.21
C GLU A 85 -12.52 -6.33 3.94
N ASP A 86 -11.46 -5.53 4.07
CA ASP A 86 -10.60 -5.09 2.97
C ASP A 86 -9.36 -5.98 2.80
N LEU A 87 -9.18 -6.98 3.67
CA LEU A 87 -8.08 -7.94 3.55
C LEU A 87 -8.30 -8.88 2.36
N ILE A 88 -7.25 -9.06 1.57
CA ILE A 88 -7.18 -9.98 0.45
C ILE A 88 -6.46 -11.25 0.95
N PRO A 89 -7.08 -12.44 0.85
CA PRO A 89 -6.45 -13.69 1.24
C PRO A 89 -5.11 -13.93 0.53
N ASP A 90 -4.18 -14.59 1.22
CA ASP A 90 -2.87 -14.99 0.71
C ASP A 90 -2.01 -13.83 0.15
N LYS A 91 -2.20 -12.62 0.70
CA LYS A 91 -1.48 -11.41 0.28
C LYS A 91 -0.41 -11.01 1.29
N THR A 92 0.69 -10.45 0.81
CA THR A 92 1.70 -9.85 1.68
C THR A 92 1.36 -8.40 1.99
N TYR A 93 1.35 -8.05 3.27
CA TYR A 93 1.06 -6.70 3.74
C TYR A 93 2.22 -6.08 4.51
N LEU A 94 2.41 -4.76 4.36
CA LEU A 94 3.33 -3.96 5.17
C LEU A 94 2.62 -2.70 5.68
N PHE A 95 2.26 -2.71 6.96
CA PHE A 95 1.65 -1.56 7.64
C PHE A 95 1.84 -1.64 9.16
N PHE A 96 1.55 -0.56 9.87
CA PHE A 96 1.54 -0.58 11.34
C PHE A 96 0.25 -1.22 11.87
N SER A 97 0.29 -2.53 12.10
CA SER A 97 -0.86 -3.34 12.55
C SER A 97 -1.22 -3.15 14.04
N HIS A 98 -0.27 -2.68 14.85
CA HIS A 98 -0.37 -2.62 16.32
C HIS A 98 -0.79 -3.96 16.98
N THR A 99 -0.49 -5.10 16.37
CA THR A 99 -0.87 -6.44 16.89
C THR A 99 0.18 -7.07 17.80
N HIS A 100 1.47 -6.74 17.62
CA HIS A 100 2.59 -7.39 18.32
C HIS A 100 2.51 -7.28 19.86
N LYS A 101 1.89 -6.22 20.39
CA LYS A 101 1.75 -6.00 21.83
C LYS A 101 0.55 -6.73 22.48
N LEU A 102 -0.15 -7.59 21.72
CA LEU A 102 -1.32 -8.36 22.20
C LEU A 102 -2.43 -7.47 22.78
N GLN A 103 -2.60 -6.26 22.25
CA GLN A 103 -3.66 -5.35 22.70
C GLN A 103 -5.01 -5.86 22.16
N PRO A 104 -6.06 -5.96 23.00
CA PRO A 104 -7.34 -6.57 22.59
C PRO A 104 -7.97 -5.93 21.34
N TYR A 105 -7.76 -4.62 21.17
CA TYR A 105 -8.32 -3.83 20.07
C TYR A 105 -8.04 -4.40 18.68
N ASN A 106 -6.81 -4.90 18.41
CA ASN A 106 -6.43 -5.45 17.10
C ASN A 106 -6.24 -6.98 17.10
N ALA A 107 -6.71 -7.68 18.13
CA ALA A 107 -6.61 -9.14 18.16
C ALA A 107 -7.39 -9.80 17.00
N GLY A 108 -8.55 -9.25 16.64
CA GLY A 108 -9.33 -9.72 15.50
C GLY A 108 -8.60 -9.57 14.16
N LEU A 109 -7.85 -8.48 13.98
CA LEU A 109 -7.04 -8.27 12.79
C LEU A 109 -5.91 -9.31 12.67
N LEU A 110 -5.24 -9.64 13.78
CA LEU A 110 -4.20 -10.67 13.79
C LEU A 110 -4.74 -12.07 13.45
N ALA A 111 -5.99 -12.37 13.83
CA ALA A 111 -6.62 -13.65 13.53
C ALA A 111 -7.13 -13.76 12.08
N ALA A 112 -7.20 -12.63 11.35
CA ALA A 112 -7.72 -12.56 9.99
C ALA A 112 -6.63 -12.62 8.90
N VAL A 113 -5.36 -12.65 9.29
CA VAL A 113 -4.17 -12.66 8.40
C VAL A 113 -3.38 -13.95 8.49
#